data_AF-A0A5J4PD86-F1
#
_entry.id   AF-A0A5J4PD86-F1
#
_cell.length_a   1.000
_cell.length_b   1.000
_cell.length_c   1.000
_cell.angle_alpha   90.00
_cell.angle_beta   90.00
_cell.angle_gamma   90.00
#
_symmetry.space_group_name_H-M   'P 1'
#
loop_
_entity.id
_entity.type
_entity.pdbx_description
1 polymer ?
#
loop_
_entity_poly.entity_id
_entity_poly.type
_entity_poly.pdbx_seq_one_letter_code
_entity_poly.pdbx_strand_id
1 'polypeptide(L)'
;MKTPKQSLNPVFLKKNVDRKNIESFKKEFISLLDSINEKEGEEHHKYLLRDFLNTVYYRDEHYINTKSRADLVIHNGKDGQSPVGVLIEVKSPINKVEMVSKTNLNVKSFQELVLYYLRERKA
;
A
#
# COMPACT_ATOMS: atom_id res chain seq x y z
N MET A 1 21.68 -13.15 -10.15
CA MET A 1 20.53 -12.55 -9.43
C MET A 1 21.01 -12.19 -8.03
N LYS A 2 20.81 -10.96 -7.53
CA LYS A 2 21.19 -10.61 -6.15
C LYS A 2 20.25 -11.29 -5.17
N THR A 3 20.79 -11.81 -4.06
CA THR A 3 19.95 -12.27 -2.94
C THR A 3 19.26 -11.07 -2.27
N PRO A 4 18.13 -11.26 -1.55
CA PRO A 4 17.46 -10.16 -0.84
C PRO A 4 18.42 -9.36 0.06
N LYS A 5 19.35 -10.04 0.74
CA LYS A 5 20.39 -9.41 1.58
C LYS A 5 21.35 -8.52 0.78
N GLN A 6 21.71 -8.92 -0.44
CA GLN A 6 22.61 -8.16 -1.33
C GLN A 6 21.91 -7.02 -2.07
N SER A 7 20.58 -7.06 -2.18
CA SER A 7 19.78 -6.03 -2.85
C SER A 7 19.48 -4.82 -1.95
N LEU A 8 19.53 -4.99 -0.63
CA LEU A 8 19.27 -3.92 0.33
C LEU A 8 20.50 -3.00 0.49
N ASN A 9 20.30 -1.69 0.43
CA ASN A 9 21.33 -0.73 0.78
C ASN A 9 21.74 -0.94 2.27
N PRO A 10 23.03 -1.14 2.58
CA PRO A 10 23.51 -1.34 3.96
C PRO A 10 23.07 -0.24 4.94
N VAL A 11 22.75 0.97 4.47
CA VAL A 11 22.21 2.06 5.29
C VAL A 11 20.91 1.66 5.98
N PHE A 12 20.06 0.83 5.37
CA PHE A 12 18.82 0.37 6.01
C PHE A 12 19.07 -0.51 7.24
N LEU A 13 20.22 -1.20 7.31
CA LEU A 13 20.59 -1.99 8.49
C LEU A 13 20.95 -1.11 9.70
N LYS A 14 21.26 0.16 9.46
CA LYS A 14 21.55 1.15 10.52
C LYS A 14 20.30 1.86 11.02
N LYS A 15 19.15 1.67 10.35
CA LYS A 15 17.88 2.25 10.80
C LYS A 15 17.38 1.43 11.98
N ASN A 16 17.39 2.03 13.17
CA ASN A 16 16.83 1.39 14.35
C ASN A 16 15.34 1.11 14.14
N VAL A 17 14.96 -0.15 14.28
CA VAL A 17 13.56 -0.57 14.34
C VAL A 17 13.24 -0.87 15.79
N ASP A 18 12.40 -0.04 16.40
CA ASP A 18 11.94 -0.27 17.77
C ASP A 18 11.22 -1.61 17.86
N ARG A 19 11.57 -2.44 18.85
CA ARG A 19 10.89 -3.71 19.11
C ARG A 19 9.39 -3.51 19.31
N LYS A 20 8.99 -2.40 19.92
CA LYS A 20 7.58 -2.02 20.07
C LYS A 20 6.87 -1.92 18.71
N ASN A 21 7.52 -1.30 17.72
CA ASN A 21 6.97 -1.17 16.38
C ASN A 21 6.85 -2.53 15.67
N ILE A 22 7.80 -3.45 15.91
CA ILE A 22 7.74 -4.81 15.36
C ILE A 22 6.56 -5.59 15.96
N GLU A 23 6.39 -5.55 17.28
CA GLU A 23 5.27 -6.26 17.93
C GLU A 23 3.92 -5.64 17.57
N SER A 24 3.84 -4.31 17.45
CA SER A 24 2.66 -3.62 16.92
C SER A 24 2.35 -4.07 15.50
N PHE A 25 3.35 -4.09 14.61
CA PHE A 25 3.16 -4.55 13.24
C PHE A 25 2.61 -5.98 13.18
N LYS A 26 3.20 -6.91 13.95
CA LYS A 26 2.74 -8.31 13.97
C LYS A 26 1.29 -8.42 14.42
N LYS A 27 0.94 -7.75 15.53
CA LYS A 27 -0.42 -7.76 16.07
C LYS A 27 -1.43 -7.22 15.05
N GLU A 28 -1.15 -6.06 14.47
CA GLU A 28 -2.06 -5.43 13.51
C GLU A 28 -2.11 -6.19 12.18
N PHE A 29 -1.02 -6.87 11.80
CA PHE A 29 -1.01 -7.72 10.61
C PHE A 29 -1.88 -8.97 10.80
N ILE A 30 -1.83 -9.60 11.98
CA ILE A 30 -2.76 -10.70 12.32
C ILE A 30 -4.21 -10.20 12.28
N SER A 31 -4.49 -9.05 12.90
CA SER A 31 -5.82 -8.42 12.88
C SER A 31 -6.33 -8.15 11.47
N LEU A 32 -5.47 -7.65 10.58
CA LEU A 32 -5.79 -7.46 9.17
C LEU A 32 -6.18 -8.79 8.52
N LEU A 33 -5.37 -9.84 8.70
CA LEU A 33 -5.63 -11.15 8.10
C LEU A 33 -6.94 -11.77 8.60
N ASP A 34 -7.23 -11.64 9.90
CA ASP A 34 -8.46 -12.14 10.52
C ASP A 34 -9.71 -11.37 10.02
N SER A 35 -9.53 -10.12 9.58
CA SER A 35 -10.62 -9.27 9.09
C SER A 35 -10.92 -9.45 7.60
N ILE A 36 -10.05 -10.13 6.84
CA ILE A 36 -10.27 -10.36 5.41
C ILE A 36 -11.47 -11.28 5.21
N ASN A 37 -12.42 -10.85 4.38
CA ASN A 37 -13.58 -11.63 4.01
C ASN A 37 -13.76 -11.57 2.49
N GLU A 38 -13.46 -12.68 1.79
CA GLU A 38 -13.54 -12.73 0.33
C GLU A 38 -14.94 -12.44 -0.25
N LYS A 39 -15.99 -12.51 0.57
CA LYS A 39 -17.36 -12.16 0.16
C LYS A 39 -17.62 -10.66 0.14
N GLU A 40 -16.75 -9.87 0.76
CA GLU A 40 -16.87 -8.42 0.83
C GLU A 40 -16.29 -7.72 -0.41
N GLY A 41 -16.75 -6.50 -0.63
CA GLY A 41 -16.37 -5.69 -1.78
C GLY A 41 -14.96 -5.09 -1.70
N GLU A 42 -14.54 -4.46 -2.79
CA GLU A 42 -13.25 -3.75 -2.90
C GLU A 42 -13.11 -2.63 -1.85
N GLU A 43 -14.18 -1.86 -1.61
CA GLU A 43 -14.20 -0.80 -0.59
C GLU A 43 -13.90 -1.32 0.82
N HIS A 44 -14.45 -2.48 1.19
CA HIS A 44 -14.19 -3.09 2.50
C HIS A 44 -12.69 -3.36 2.69
N HIS A 45 -12.08 -4.05 1.73
CA HIS A 45 -10.66 -4.38 1.77
C HIS A 45 -9.76 -3.14 1.69
N LYS A 46 -10.19 -2.12 0.95
CA LYS A 46 -9.52 -0.82 0.88
C LYS A 46 -9.46 -0.15 2.26
N TYR A 47 -10.55 -0.16 3.02
CA TYR A 47 -10.56 0.39 4.37
C TYR A 47 -9.68 -0.40 5.33
N LEU A 48 -9.72 -1.74 5.28
CA LEU A 48 -8.83 -2.58 6.09
C LEU A 48 -7.35 -2.26 5.83
N LEU A 49 -6.96 -2.12 4.56
CA LEU A 49 -5.59 -1.77 4.17
C LEU A 49 -5.18 -0.38 4.69
N ARG A 50 -6.05 0.62 4.51
CA ARG A 50 -5.81 1.98 5.01
C ARG A 50 -5.61 2.00 6.53
N ASP A 51 -6.49 1.33 7.26
CA ASP A 51 -6.50 1.34 8.72
C ASP A 51 -5.28 0.60 9.28
N PHE A 52 -4.91 -0.54 8.67
CA PHE A 52 -3.66 -1.24 8.97
C PHE A 52 -2.44 -0.33 8.78
N LEU A 53 -2.27 0.27 7.60
CA LEU A 53 -1.13 1.11 7.27
C LEU A 53 -1.01 2.32 8.21
N ASN A 54 -2.13 3.00 8.49
CA ASN A 54 -2.17 4.09 9.46
C ASN A 54 -1.70 3.60 10.83
N THR A 55 -2.19 2.46 11.30
CA THR A 55 -1.89 1.96 12.64
C THR A 55 -0.42 1.55 12.79
N VAL A 56 0.20 0.97 11.77
CA VAL A 56 1.58 0.47 11.89
C VAL A 56 2.66 1.53 11.68
N TYR A 57 2.48 2.45 10.72
CA TYR A 57 3.59 3.34 10.32
C TYR A 57 3.20 4.77 9.93
N TYR A 58 1.98 5.01 9.45
CA TYR A 58 1.72 6.20 8.65
C TYR A 58 0.91 7.30 9.37
N ARG A 59 0.12 7.00 10.41
CA ARG A 59 -0.90 7.92 10.96
C ARG A 59 -0.41 9.32 11.31
N ASP A 60 0.77 9.44 11.92
CA ASP A 60 1.21 10.71 12.51
C ASP A 60 2.02 11.59 11.54
N GLU A 61 2.62 10.98 10.51
CA GLU A 61 3.56 11.66 9.60
C GLU A 61 3.08 11.70 8.15
N HIS A 62 2.09 10.89 7.81
CA HIS A 62 1.61 10.70 6.44
C HIS A 62 0.10 10.71 6.36
N TYR A 63 -0.42 11.29 5.29
CA TYR A 63 -1.84 11.26 4.98
C TYR A 63 -2.17 10.15 4.00
N ILE A 64 -3.07 9.24 4.39
CA ILE A 64 -3.59 8.18 3.52
C ILE A 64 -5.05 8.44 3.20
N ASN A 65 -5.37 8.67 1.93
CA ASN A 65 -6.75 8.81 1.46
C ASN A 65 -6.87 8.50 -0.04
N THR A 66 -8.08 8.47 -0.56
CA THR A 66 -8.37 8.53 -2.00
C THR A 66 -7.83 9.84 -2.59
N LYS A 67 -7.43 9.82 -3.86
CA LYS A 67 -7.08 11.03 -4.62
C LYS A 67 -7.58 10.93 -6.05
N SER A 68 -8.53 11.80 -6.42
CA SER A 68 -9.18 11.78 -7.73
C SER A 68 -9.77 10.40 -8.05
N ARG A 69 -9.18 9.64 -8.96
CA ARG A 69 -9.60 8.29 -9.36
C ARG A 69 -8.74 7.17 -8.79
N ALA A 70 -7.66 7.48 -8.08
CA ALA A 70 -6.83 6.48 -7.41
C ALA A 70 -7.49 6.03 -6.10
N ASP A 71 -7.48 4.73 -5.85
CA ASP A 71 -8.12 4.12 -4.67
C ASP A 71 -7.52 4.63 -3.37
N LEU A 72 -6.20 4.55 -3.23
CA LEU A 72 -5.47 5.06 -2.08
C LEU A 72 -4.14 5.67 -2.52
N VAL A 73 -3.77 6.76 -1.86
CA VAL A 73 -2.44 7.36 -1.96
C VAL A 73 -1.87 7.58 -0.57
N ILE A 74 -0.55 7.49 -0.44
CA ILE A 74 0.18 7.92 0.74
C ILE A 74 0.92 9.19 0.38
N HIS A 75 0.58 10.29 1.04
CA HIS A 75 1.26 11.56 0.89
C HIS A 75 2.56 11.63 1.71
N ASN A 76 3.53 12.40 1.25
CA ASN A 76 4.83 12.57 1.92
C ASN A 76 4.77 13.45 3.17
N GLY A 77 3.61 14.04 3.48
CA GLY A 77 3.34 14.80 4.68
C GLY A 77 1.96 14.48 5.26
N LYS A 78 1.60 15.22 6.31
CA LYS A 78 0.44 14.96 7.18
C LYS A 78 -0.91 15.36 6.59
N ASP A 79 -0.92 15.94 5.39
CA ASP A 79 -2.12 16.39 4.69
C ASP A 79 -2.08 16.07 3.19
N GLY A 80 -3.23 16.28 2.55
CA GLY A 80 -3.43 16.04 1.11
C GLY A 80 -2.74 17.05 0.18
N GLN A 81 -2.06 18.07 0.71
CA GLN A 81 -1.35 19.08 -0.09
C GLN A 81 0.09 18.70 -0.38
N SER A 82 0.68 17.86 0.47
CA SER A 82 2.03 17.34 0.24
C SER A 82 2.08 16.38 -0.96
N PRO A 83 3.23 16.22 -1.64
CA PRO A 83 3.34 15.35 -2.81
C PRO A 83 2.97 13.90 -2.50
N VAL A 84 2.38 13.20 -3.47
CA VAL A 84 2.12 11.76 -3.36
C VAL A 84 3.44 11.00 -3.38
N GLY A 85 3.67 10.16 -2.37
CA GLY A 85 4.83 9.27 -2.26
C GLY A 85 4.54 7.85 -2.73
N VAL A 86 3.32 7.36 -2.52
CA VAL A 86 2.90 5.99 -2.89
C VAL A 86 1.51 6.01 -3.51
N LEU A 87 1.35 5.28 -4.61
CA LEU A 87 0.05 4.96 -5.22
C LEU A 87 -0.31 3.52 -4.87
N ILE A 88 -1.57 3.28 -4.51
CA ILE A 88 -2.10 1.97 -4.17
C ILE A 88 -3.42 1.79 -4.92
N GLU A 89 -3.49 0.72 -5.69
CA GLU A 89 -4.71 0.27 -6.35
C GLU A 89 -5.17 -1.02 -5.66
N VAL A 90 -6.45 -1.10 -5.34
CA VAL A 90 -7.08 -2.26 -4.70
C VAL A 90 -8.00 -2.91 -5.72
N LYS A 91 -8.13 -4.24 -5.66
CA LYS A 91 -9.13 -4.97 -6.45
C LYS A 91 -9.92 -5.92 -5.58
N SER A 92 -11.15 -6.17 -5.97
CA SER A 92 -11.99 -7.19 -5.34
C SER A 92 -11.28 -8.55 -5.29
N PRO A 93 -11.33 -9.28 -4.15
CA PRO A 93 -10.79 -10.63 -4.05
C PRO A 93 -11.55 -11.64 -4.93
N ILE A 94 -12.79 -11.31 -5.30
CA ILE A 94 -13.65 -12.13 -6.18
C ILE A 94 -13.18 -12.01 -7.63
N ASN A 95 -12.95 -10.78 -8.10
CA ASN A 95 -12.60 -10.50 -9.50
C ASN A 95 -11.09 -10.55 -9.73
N LYS A 96 -10.52 -11.75 -9.67
CA LYS A 96 -9.06 -11.95 -9.79
C LYS A 96 -8.48 -11.58 -11.16
N VAL A 97 -9.30 -11.45 -12.21
CA VAL A 97 -8.80 -11.09 -13.55
C VAL A 97 -8.34 -9.64 -13.67
N GLU A 98 -8.75 -8.77 -12.74
CA GLU A 98 -8.30 -7.38 -12.69
C GLU A 98 -6.95 -7.19 -11.97
N MET A 99 -6.46 -8.23 -11.26
CA MET A 99 -5.25 -8.18 -10.44
C MET A 99 -4.02 -8.79 -11.13
N VAL A 100 -2.84 -8.20 -10.90
CA VAL A 100 -1.59 -8.70 -11.50
C VAL A 100 -1.26 -10.12 -11.03
N SER A 101 -0.65 -10.89 -11.93
CA SER A 101 -0.17 -12.25 -11.65
C SER A 101 1.21 -12.48 -12.26
N LYS A 102 1.86 -13.58 -11.90
CA LYS A 102 3.19 -13.94 -12.44
C LYS A 102 3.18 -14.13 -13.96
N THR A 103 2.03 -14.48 -14.54
CA THR A 103 1.88 -14.79 -15.97
C THR A 103 1.17 -13.68 -16.74
N ASN A 104 0.49 -12.75 -16.06
CA ASN A 104 -0.20 -11.64 -16.69
C ASN A 104 -0.08 -10.36 -15.87
N LEU A 105 0.71 -9.42 -16.37
CA LEU A 105 0.85 -8.06 -15.83
C LEU A 105 -0.11 -7.07 -16.49
N ASN A 106 -0.55 -7.32 -17.73
CA ASN A 106 -1.36 -6.36 -18.48
C ASN A 106 -2.84 -6.50 -18.13
N VAL A 107 -3.17 -6.12 -16.92
CA VAL A 107 -4.52 -6.15 -16.34
C VAL A 107 -4.91 -4.74 -15.87
N LYS A 108 -6.18 -4.58 -15.54
CA LYS A 108 -6.77 -3.31 -15.15
C LYS A 108 -6.01 -2.60 -14.02
N SER A 109 -5.74 -3.28 -12.90
CA SER A 109 -5.00 -2.68 -11.76
C SER A 109 -3.63 -2.11 -12.15
N PHE A 110 -2.90 -2.80 -13.03
CA PHE A 110 -1.60 -2.32 -13.50
C PHE A 110 -1.73 -1.14 -14.46
N GLN A 111 -2.70 -1.19 -15.38
CA GLN A 111 -2.99 -0.09 -16.31
C GLN A 111 -3.40 1.18 -15.56
N GLU A 112 -4.25 1.04 -14.53
CA GLU A 112 -4.67 2.13 -13.65
C GLU A 112 -3.48 2.70 -12.88
N LEU A 113 -2.64 1.86 -12.25
CA LEU A 113 -1.42 2.31 -11.57
C LEU A 113 -0.47 3.08 -12.50
N VAL A 114 -0.23 2.59 -13.71
CA VAL A 114 0.61 3.29 -14.70
C VAL A 114 0.00 4.63 -15.10
N LEU A 115 -1.31 4.65 -15.37
CA LEU A 115 -2.03 5.88 -15.71
C LEU A 115 -1.93 6.92 -14.58
N TYR A 116 -2.16 6.51 -13.33
CA TYR A 116 -2.12 7.39 -12.18
C TYR A 116 -0.70 7.87 -11.89
N TYR A 117 0.30 7.01 -12.03
CA TYR A 117 1.70 7.41 -11.97
C TYR A 117 2.03 8.50 -12.99
N LEU A 118 1.65 8.32 -14.25
CA LEU A 118 1.91 9.30 -15.31
C LEU A 118 1.19 10.64 -15.06
N ARG A 119 0.00 10.62 -14.46
CA ARG A 119 -0.73 11.83 -14.06
C ARG A 119 -0.03 12.56 -12.92
N GLU A 120 0.37 11.86 -11.87
CA GLU A 120 1.10 12.43 -10.73
C GLU A 120 2.46 13.02 -11.15
N ARG A 121 3.09 12.50 -12.21
CA ARG A 121 4.36 13.02 -12.74
C ARG A 121 4.22 14.26 -13.62
N LYS A 122 3.02 14.54 -14.12
CA LYS A 122 2.72 15.71 -14.97
C LYS A 122 2.11 16.87 -14.18
N ALA A 123 1.54 16.59 -13.01
CA ALA A 123 0.88 17.55 -12.14
C ALA A 123 1.87 18.47 -11.41
#